data_AF-A0A4D8QZX9-F1
#
_entry.id   AF-A0A4D8QZX9-F1
#
_cell.length_a   1.000
_cell.length_b   1.000
_cell.length_c   1.000
_cell.angle_alpha   90.00
_cell.angle_beta   90.00
_cell.angle_gamma   90.00
#
_symmetry.space_group_name_H-M   'P 1'
#
loop_
_entity.id
_entity.type
_entity.pdbx_description
1 polymer ?
#
loop_
_entity_poly.entity_id
_entity_poly.type
_entity_poly.pdbx_seq_one_letter_code
_entity_poly.pdbx_strand_id
1 'polypeptide(L)'
;MRLQTDPTHFSITAFLADQVTLVARQEQLSPGAAVLRIQELSRDTAGRARLLEIISDAWRKETNPTESSKIAALRSELAAWALHVTPSDSLPRS
;
A
#
# COMPACT_ATOMS: atom_id res chain seq x y z
N MET A 1 10.90 -13.77 23.59
CA MET A 1 11.60 -13.24 22.40
C MET A 1 10.81 -12.05 21.89
N ARG A 2 11.18 -10.83 22.26
CA ARG A 2 10.57 -9.60 21.73
C ARG A 2 11.30 -9.26 20.44
N LEU A 3 10.64 -9.45 19.29
CA LEU A 3 11.12 -8.92 18.01
C LEU A 3 11.03 -7.40 18.10
N GLN A 4 12.13 -6.78 18.52
CA GLN A 4 12.31 -5.35 18.47
C GLN A 4 12.64 -5.02 17.01
N THR A 5 11.60 -4.82 16.20
CA THR A 5 11.75 -4.29 14.85
C THR A 5 12.15 -2.84 14.95
N ASP A 6 13.38 -2.55 14.55
CA ASP A 6 13.86 -1.20 14.34
C ASP A 6 12.95 -0.50 13.31
N PRO A 7 12.25 0.59 13.67
CA PRO A 7 11.34 1.28 12.77
C PRO A 7 12.05 1.93 11.57
N THR A 8 13.38 1.97 11.55
CA THR A 8 14.20 2.45 10.42
C THR A 8 14.58 1.35 9.42
N HIS A 9 14.36 0.08 9.74
CA HIS A 9 14.62 -1.03 8.82
C HIS A 9 13.36 -1.37 8.01
N PHE A 10 13.29 -0.81 6.80
CA PHE A 10 12.26 -1.13 5.82
C PHE A 10 12.31 -2.62 5.43
N SER A 11 11.34 -3.42 5.87
CA SER A 11 11.16 -4.79 5.41
C SER A 11 10.06 -4.82 4.36
N ILE A 12 10.41 -5.20 3.12
CA ILE A 12 9.46 -5.36 2.01
C ILE A 12 8.32 -6.33 2.40
N THR A 13 8.65 -7.37 3.18
CA THR A 13 7.66 -8.34 3.67
C THR A 13 6.70 -7.72 4.68
N ALA A 14 7.18 -6.87 5.59
CA ALA A 14 6.32 -6.16 6.54
C ALA A 14 5.43 -5.15 5.81
N PHE A 15 6.00 -4.41 4.85
CA PHE A 15 5.26 -3.47 4.01
C PHE A 15 4.13 -4.13 3.22
N LEU A 16 4.37 -5.32 2.65
CA LEU A 16 3.31 -6.09 1.97
C LEU A 16 2.27 -6.62 2.96
N ALA A 17 2.69 -7.14 4.12
CA ALA A 17 1.77 -7.65 5.14
C ALA A 17 0.84 -6.55 5.68
N ASP A 18 1.37 -5.34 5.88
CA ASP A 18 0.59 -4.19 6.33
C ASP A 18 -0.42 -3.75 5.26
N GLN A 19 -0.03 -3.71 3.98
CA GLN A 19 -0.97 -3.46 2.88
C GLN A 19 -2.08 -4.51 2.83
N VAL A 20 -1.74 -5.80 2.92
CA VAL A 20 -2.71 -6.90 2.91
C VAL A 20 -3.70 -6.76 4.06
N THR A 21 -3.21 -6.44 5.25
CA THR A 21 -4.05 -6.24 6.44
C THR A 21 -5.02 -5.07 6.26
N LEU A 22 -4.53 -3.95 5.74
CA LEU A 22 -5.34 -2.75 5.53
C LEU A 22 -6.39 -2.96 4.44
N VAL A 23 -6.02 -3.57 3.31
CA VAL A 23 -6.96 -3.89 2.22
C VAL A 23 -8.00 -4.92 2.67
N ALA A 24 -7.58 -5.98 3.36
CA ALA A 24 -8.49 -6.98 3.91
C ALA A 24 -9.53 -6.35 4.82
N ARG A 25 -9.12 -5.43 5.71
CA ARG A 25 -10.03 -4.72 6.61
C ARG A 25 -10.97 -3.76 5.89
N GLN A 26 -10.47 -2.95 4.95
CA GLN A 26 -11.30 -1.94 4.27
C GLN A 26 -12.30 -2.55 3.30
N GLU A 27 -11.92 -3.61 2.59
CA GLU A 27 -12.77 -4.26 1.59
C GLU A 27 -13.46 -5.53 2.12
N GLN A 28 -13.31 -5.84 3.42
CA GLN A 28 -13.88 -7.03 4.08
C GLN A 28 -13.49 -8.36 3.40
N LEU A 29 -12.22 -8.47 3.00
CA LEU A 29 -11.67 -9.63 2.32
C LEU A 29 -10.91 -10.54 3.30
N SER A 30 -10.79 -11.82 2.94
CA SER A 30 -9.80 -12.69 3.58
C SER A 30 -8.37 -12.24 3.22
N PRO A 31 -7.34 -12.56 4.03
CA PRO A 31 -5.96 -12.18 3.72
C PRO A 31 -5.50 -12.67 2.34
N GLY A 32 -5.87 -13.89 1.94
CA GLY A 32 -5.55 -14.43 0.61
C GLY A 32 -6.23 -13.67 -0.52
N ALA A 33 -7.50 -13.28 -0.34
CA ALA A 33 -8.23 -12.47 -1.33
C ALA A 33 -7.66 -11.04 -1.43
N ALA A 34 -7.22 -10.46 -0.31
CA ALA A 34 -6.57 -9.15 -0.30
C ALA A 34 -5.23 -9.15 -1.05
N VAL A 35 -4.44 -10.23 -0.99
CA VAL A 35 -3.22 -10.38 -1.81
C VAL A 35 -3.56 -10.34 -3.30
N LEU A 36 -4.56 -11.10 -3.75
CA LEU A 36 -4.99 -11.11 -5.16
C LEU A 36 -5.51 -9.75 -5.59
N ARG A 37 -6.25 -9.07 -4.71
CA ARG A 37 -6.76 -7.73 -4.97
C ARG A 37 -5.65 -6.69 -5.12
N ILE A 38 -4.63 -6.73 -4.26
CA ILE A 38 -3.45 -5.87 -4.39
C ILE A 38 -2.72 -6.13 -5.70
N GLN A 39 -2.57 -7.40 -6.11
CA GLN A 39 -1.95 -7.76 -7.38
C GLN A 39 -2.74 -7.22 -8.58
N GLU A 40 -4.07 -7.29 -8.54
CA GLU A 40 -4.95 -6.72 -9.56
C GLU A 40 -4.80 -5.20 -9.64
N LEU A 41 -4.90 -4.50 -8.51
CA LEU A 41 -4.77 -3.05 -8.43
C LEU A 41 -3.38 -2.57 -8.85
N SER A 42 -2.34 -3.39 -8.71
CA SER A 42 -0.98 -2.98 -9.06
C SER A 42 -0.68 -2.95 -10.57
N ARG A 43 -1.60 -3.46 -11.41
CA ARG A 43 -1.39 -3.67 -12.84
C ARG A 43 -1.26 -2.40 -13.66
N ASP A 44 -2.00 -1.36 -13.31
CA ASP A 44 -2.03 -0.10 -14.04
C ASP A 44 -2.13 1.11 -13.11
N THR A 45 -1.88 2.30 -13.64
CA THR A 45 -1.86 3.54 -12.86
C THR A 45 -3.19 3.82 -12.14
N ALA A 46 -4.33 3.46 -12.75
CA ALA A 46 -5.63 3.68 -12.14
C ALA A 46 -5.85 2.76 -10.93
N GLY A 47 -5.48 1.49 -11.05
CA GLY A 47 -5.49 0.54 -9.95
C GLY A 47 -4.56 0.95 -8.81
N ARG A 48 -3.36 1.48 -9.13
CA ARG A 48 -2.41 1.99 -8.13
C ARG A 48 -2.96 3.19 -7.37
N ALA A 49 -3.59 4.12 -8.09
CA ALA A 49 -4.30 5.24 -7.49
C ALA A 49 -5.42 4.74 -6.57
N ARG A 50 -6.18 3.73 -7.00
CA ARG A 50 -7.23 3.12 -6.17
C ARG A 50 -6.68 2.44 -4.91
N LEU A 51 -5.55 1.74 -5.02
CA LEU A 51 -4.89 1.16 -3.85
C LEU A 51 -4.47 2.25 -2.85
N LEU A 52 -3.93 3.37 -3.34
CA LEU A 52 -3.58 4.52 -2.51
C LEU A 52 -4.81 5.14 -1.81
N GLU A 53 -5.96 5.21 -2.48
CA GLU A 53 -7.22 5.66 -1.88
C GLU A 53 -7.67 4.76 -0.73
N ILE A 54 -7.64 3.43 -0.91
CA ILE A 54 -8.04 2.46 0.13
C ILE A 54 -7.19 2.63 1.39
N ILE A 55 -5.87 2.74 1.22
CA ILE A 55 -4.95 2.98 2.33
C ILE A 55 -5.19 4.35 2.97
N SER A 56 -5.47 5.38 2.16
CA SER A 56 -5.79 6.72 2.65
C SER A 56 -7.08 6.76 3.46
N ASP A 57 -8.10 5.99 3.07
CA ASP A 57 -9.33 5.80 3.83
C ASP A 57 -9.07 5.10 5.16
N ALA A 58 -8.20 4.07 5.15
CA ALA A 58 -7.81 3.41 6.39
C ALA A 58 -7.10 4.36 7.35
N TRP A 59 -6.20 5.20 6.85
CA TRP A 59 -5.53 6.24 7.64
C TRP A 59 -6.51 7.24 8.25
N ARG A 60 -7.47 7.74 7.46
CA ARG A 60 -8.49 8.70 7.93
C ARG A 60 -9.38 8.14 9.04
N LYS A 61 -9.64 6.84 9.03
CA LYS A 61 -10.49 6.15 10.02
C LYS A 61 -9.72 5.68 11.26
N GLU A 62 -8.39 5.72 11.24
CA GLU A 62 -7.57 5.21 12.35
C GLU A 62 -7.51 6.23 13.50
N THR A 63 -7.85 5.78 14.70
CA THR A 63 -7.92 6.62 15.91
C THR A 63 -6.70 6.43 16.81
N ASN A 64 -5.97 5.32 16.65
CA ASN A 64 -4.75 5.08 17.39
C ASN A 64 -3.59 5.89 16.75
N PRO A 65 -2.92 6.79 17.49
CA PRO A 65 -1.88 7.66 16.94
C PRO A 65 -0.64 6.89 16.45
N THR A 66 -0.31 5.78 17.11
CA THR A 66 0.82 4.92 16.72
C THR A 66 0.52 4.20 15.41
N GLU A 67 -0.67 3.61 15.29
CA GLU A 67 -1.09 2.94 14.06
C GLU A 67 -1.29 3.94 12.91
N SER A 68 -1.87 5.11 13.20
CA SER A 68 -2.02 6.19 12.22
C SER A 68 -0.67 6.62 11.64
N SER A 69 0.37 6.71 12.47
CA SER A 69 1.74 7.04 12.03
C SER A 69 2.32 5.97 11.10
N LYS A 70 2.08 4.68 11.38
CA LYS A 70 2.50 3.57 10.50
C LYS A 70 1.78 3.61 9.17
N ILE A 71 0.45 3.80 9.17
CA ILE A 71 -0.33 3.89 7.94
C ILE A 71 0.09 5.13 7.13
N ALA A 72 0.43 6.24 7.77
CA ALA A 72 0.93 7.44 7.10
C ALA A 72 2.28 7.19 6.37
N ALA A 73 3.20 6.46 7.00
CA ALA A 73 4.46 6.06 6.38
C ALA A 73 4.20 5.14 5.16
N LEU A 74 3.36 4.11 5.34
CA LEU A 74 2.99 3.19 4.27
C LEU A 74 2.32 3.90 3.08
N ARG A 75 1.42 4.86 3.36
CA ARG A 75 0.77 5.69 2.35
C ARG A 75 1.79 6.53 1.56
N SER A 76 2.80 7.08 2.23
CA SER A 76 3.80 7.93 1.59
C SER A 76 4.68 7.14 0.63
N GLU A 77 5.12 5.95 1.04
CA GLU A 77 5.86 5.00 0.18
C GLU A 77 5.00 4.55 -1.02
N LEU A 78 3.74 4.19 -0.78
CA LEU A 78 2.82 3.79 -1.84
C LEU A 78 2.53 4.93 -2.82
N ALA A 79 2.42 6.17 -2.34
CA ALA A 79 2.22 7.34 -3.19
C ALA A 79 3.44 7.60 -4.09
N ALA A 80 4.66 7.49 -3.55
CA ALA A 80 5.87 7.58 -4.34
C ALA A 80 5.87 6.53 -5.46
N TRP A 81 5.54 5.28 -5.15
CA TRP A 81 5.44 4.22 -6.16
C TRP A 81 4.32 4.43 -7.18
N ALA A 82 3.12 4.85 -6.75
CA ALA A 82 1.97 5.07 -7.64
C ALA A 82 2.19 6.22 -8.62
N LEU A 83 2.98 7.23 -8.22
CA LEU A 83 3.31 8.41 -9.02
C LEU A 83 4.57 8.25 -9.88
N HIS A 84 5.34 7.17 -9.72
CA HIS A 84 6.40 6.81 -10.66
C HIS A 84 5.76 6.40 -12.00
N VAL A 85 5.45 7.40 -12.82
CA VAL A 85 5.23 7.27 -14.25
C VAL A 85 6.54 6.79 -14.86
N THR A 86 6.61 5.53 -15.27
CA THR A 86 7.68 5.09 -16.17
C THR A 86 7.59 5.92 -17.45
N PRO A 87 8.65 6.63 -17.90
CA PRO A 87 8.64 7.43 -19.12
C PRO A 87 8.43 6.63 -20.43
N SER A 88 8.09 5.34 -20.33
CA SER A 88 8.13 4.41 -21.44
C SER A 88 6.84 4.32 -22.26
N ASP A 89 5.76 4.98 -21.85
CA ASP A 89 4.49 5.05 -22.60
C ASP A 89 4.40 6.24 -23.57
N SER A 90 5.45 7.06 -23.66
CA SER A 90 5.46 8.31 -24.44
C SER A 90 6.30 8.31 -25.72
N LEU A 91 6.71 7.14 -26.25
CA LEU A 91 7.32 7.09 -27.58
C LEU A 91 6.30 6.63 -28.64
N PRO A 92 5.89 7.50 -29.59
CA PRO A 92 5.20 7.02 -30.77
C PRO A 92 6.17 6.16 -31.56
N ARG A 93 5.79 4.89 -31.81
CA ARG A 93 6.49 4.05 -32.79
C ARG A 93 6.38 4.77 -34.14
N SER A 94 7.50 5.34 -34.59
CA SER A 94 7.67 5.87 -35.95
C SER A 94 7.94 4.73 -36.91
#